data_AF-A0A822ENN3-F1
#
_entry.id   AF-A0A822ENN3-F1
#
_cell.length_a   1.000
_cell.length_b   1.000
_cell.length_c   1.000
_cell.angle_alpha   90.00
_cell.angle_beta   90.00
_cell.angle_gamma   90.00
#
_symmetry.space_group_name_H-M   'P 1'
#
loop_
_entity.id
_entity.type
_entity.pdbx_description
1 polymer ?
#
loop_
_entity_poly.entity_id
_entity_poly.type
_entity_poly.pdbx_seq_one_letter_code
_entity_poly.pdbx_strand_id
1 'polypeptide(L)'
;MSYNFDRFDNNSVNTYNTPYDYRSLMHYSSTAFSTNGLPTIVANQANVTMGQRSNLSVYDVQALRRFYNCTASGMTLPPTTTPPP
;
A
#
# COMPACT_ATOMS: atom_id res chain seq x y z
N MET A 1 22.89 -0.09 -2.88
CA MET A 1 21.48 0.14 -3.25
C MET A 1 20.83 0.91 -2.10
N SER A 2 20.48 2.19 -2.26
CA SER A 2 19.80 2.98 -1.20
C SER A 2 18.44 3.54 -1.61
N TYR A 3 17.91 3.19 -2.79
CA TYR A 3 16.73 3.85 -3.35
C TYR A 3 15.39 3.32 -2.83
N ASN A 4 15.36 2.14 -2.19
CA ASN A 4 14.11 1.50 -1.77
C ASN A 4 13.35 2.25 -0.67
N PHE A 5 14.03 3.16 0.04
CA PHE A 5 13.47 3.96 1.13
C PHE A 5 13.38 5.46 0.77
N ASP A 6 13.70 5.82 -0.48
CA ASP A 6 13.58 7.20 -0.95
C ASP A 6 12.11 7.61 -0.94
N ARG A 7 11.85 8.79 -0.38
CA ARG A 7 10.50 9.34 -0.32
C ARG A 7 10.21 10.06 -1.63
N PHE A 8 9.04 9.78 -2.21
CA PHE A 8 8.52 10.61 -3.28
C PHE A 8 8.10 11.99 -2.75
N ASP A 9 8.25 13.00 -3.60
CA ASP A 9 7.75 14.34 -3.31
C ASP A 9 6.21 14.39 -3.40
N ASN A 10 5.62 15.46 -2.81
CA ASN A 10 4.17 15.64 -2.77
C ASN A 10 3.54 15.91 -4.15
N ASN A 11 4.35 16.20 -5.18
CA ASN A 11 3.85 16.43 -6.54
C ASN A 11 3.74 15.13 -7.34
N SER A 12 4.47 14.09 -6.91
CA SER A 12 4.55 12.79 -7.56
C SER A 12 3.60 11.77 -6.94
N VAL A 13 3.04 12.04 -5.75
CA VAL A 13 2.11 11.14 -5.06
C VAL A 13 0.81 11.83 -4.67
N ASN A 14 -0.27 11.05 -4.70
CA ASN A 14 -1.57 11.45 -4.19
C ASN A 14 -2.04 10.39 -3.19
N THR A 15 -2.35 10.82 -1.96
CA THR A 15 -2.84 9.91 -0.91
C THR A 15 -4.32 9.59 -1.06
N TYR A 16 -5.02 10.24 -1.99
CA TYR A 16 -6.46 10.13 -2.16
C TYR A 16 -7.22 10.31 -0.84
N ASN A 17 -6.74 11.17 0.05
CA ASN A 17 -7.32 11.42 1.37
C ASN A 17 -7.48 10.15 2.23
N THR A 18 -6.52 9.21 2.16
CA THR A 18 -6.39 8.10 3.10
C THR A 18 -5.25 8.36 4.09
N PRO A 19 -5.37 7.92 5.36
CA PRO A 19 -4.28 8.00 6.32
C PRO A 19 -3.17 6.99 5.98
N TYR A 20 -2.00 7.15 6.61
CA TYR A 20 -0.92 6.17 6.49
C TYR A 20 -1.36 4.83 7.10
N ASP A 21 -1.30 3.77 6.29
CA ASP A 21 -1.78 2.45 6.69
C ASP A 21 -0.63 1.45 6.82
N TYR A 22 -0.25 1.16 8.08
CA TYR A 22 0.76 0.14 8.39
C TYR A 22 0.38 -1.26 7.88
N ARG A 23 -0.92 -1.55 7.74
CA ARG A 23 -1.42 -2.85 7.26
C ARG A 23 -1.68 -2.88 5.76
N SER A 24 -1.35 -1.81 5.02
CA SER A 24 -1.43 -1.81 3.56
C SER A 24 -0.66 -3.00 2.97
N LEU A 25 -1.22 -3.62 1.94
CA LEU A 25 -0.55 -4.68 1.18
C LEU A 25 0.77 -4.17 0.56
N MET A 26 0.84 -2.87 0.26
CA MET A 26 2.00 -2.20 -0.31
C MET A 26 3.07 -1.84 0.73
N HIS A 27 2.75 -1.89 2.03
CA HIS A 27 3.72 -1.59 3.07
C HIS A 27 4.78 -2.69 3.16
N TYR A 28 6.05 -2.31 3.26
CA TYR A 28 7.15 -3.26 3.49
C TYR A 28 7.06 -3.91 4.89
N SER A 29 7.68 -5.08 5.05
CA SER A 29 7.86 -5.68 6.38
C SER A 29 8.90 -4.91 7.18
N SER A 30 8.92 -5.10 8.50
CA SER A 30 9.87 -4.41 9.40
C SER A 30 11.33 -4.69 9.06
N THR A 31 11.63 -5.86 8.47
CA THR A 31 12.99 -6.31 8.13
C THR A 31 13.29 -6.22 6.63
N ALA A 32 12.47 -5.50 5.85
CA ALA A 32 12.68 -5.39 4.41
C ALA A 32 14.08 -4.85 4.06
N PHE A 33 14.76 -5.52 3.13
CA PHE A 33 16.13 -5.21 2.70
C PHE A 33 17.20 -5.24 3.80
N SER A 34 16.89 -5.78 4.98
CA SER A 34 17.86 -5.95 6.06
C SER A 34 18.92 -6.99 5.69
N THR A 35 20.19 -6.70 5.99
CA THR A 35 21.32 -7.63 5.78
C THR A 35 21.68 -8.41 7.03
N ASN A 36 21.21 -7.98 8.19
CA ASN A 36 21.52 -8.55 9.50
C ASN A 36 20.27 -9.04 10.25
N GLY A 37 19.11 -9.05 9.58
CA GLY A 37 17.83 -9.47 10.16
C GLY A 37 17.22 -8.47 11.14
N LEU A 38 17.89 -7.34 11.42
CA LEU A 38 17.34 -6.29 12.28
C LEU A 38 16.31 -5.46 11.52
N PRO A 39 15.34 -4.84 12.23
CA PRO A 39 14.36 -3.97 11.61
C PRO A 39 14.98 -2.78 10.89
N THR A 40 14.58 -2.54 9.65
CA THR A 40 14.87 -1.34 8.85
C THR A 40 13.74 -0.32 8.94
N ILE A 41 12.52 -0.78 9.27
CA ILE A 41 11.35 0.07 9.49
C ILE A 41 10.79 -0.20 10.89
N VAL A 42 10.62 0.87 11.67
CA VAL A 42 10.05 0.85 13.02
C VAL A 42 8.84 1.78 13.05
N ALA A 43 7.70 1.28 13.52
CA ALA A 43 6.50 2.09 13.63
C ALA A 43 6.58 3.07 14.79
N ASN A 44 6.05 4.27 14.59
CA ASN A 44 5.90 5.26 15.67
C ASN A 44 4.70 4.94 16.58
N GLN A 45 3.82 4.02 16.16
CA GLN A 45 2.67 3.55 16.92
C GLN A 45 2.96 2.16 17.51
N ALA A 46 2.59 1.96 18.77
CA ALA A 46 2.71 0.65 19.42
C ALA A 46 1.73 -0.38 18.83
N ASN A 47 2.13 -1.66 18.85
CA ASN A 47 1.29 -2.82 18.52
C ASN A 47 0.69 -2.82 17.10
N VAL A 48 1.37 -2.21 16.13
CA VAL A 48 0.96 -2.29 14.71
C VAL A 48 1.66 -3.45 14.01
N THR A 49 0.97 -4.07 13.08
CA THR A 49 1.52 -5.10 12.19
C THR A 49 1.76 -4.48 10.81
N MET A 50 2.92 -4.76 10.21
CA MET A 50 3.29 -4.30 8.88
C MET A 50 3.82 -5.44 8.01
N GLY A 51 3.80 -5.28 6.69
CA GLY A 51 4.35 -6.26 5.75
C GLY A 51 3.47 -7.47 5.45
N GLN A 52 2.17 -7.39 5.75
CA GLN A 52 1.23 -8.46 5.39
C GLN A 52 1.12 -8.61 3.86
N ARG A 53 0.89 -9.82 3.37
CA ARG A 53 0.74 -10.13 1.94
C ARG A 53 -0.51 -10.96 1.63
N SER A 54 -1.50 -10.92 2.51
CA SER A 54 -2.66 -11.81 2.47
C SER A 54 -3.87 -11.17 1.79
N ASN A 55 -4.12 -9.89 2.01
CA ASN A 55 -5.29 -9.20 1.46
C ASN A 55 -5.08 -7.69 1.36
N LEU A 56 -5.93 -7.03 0.56
CA LEU A 56 -5.99 -5.57 0.53
C LEU A 56 -6.55 -5.05 1.85
N SER A 57 -5.95 -3.99 2.38
CA SER A 57 -6.53 -3.27 3.52
C SER A 57 -7.75 -2.46 3.10
N VAL A 58 -8.49 -1.95 4.10
CA VAL A 58 -9.62 -1.04 3.85
C VAL A 58 -9.15 0.21 3.11
N TYR A 59 -7.97 0.74 3.45
CA TYR A 59 -7.43 1.94 2.84
C TYR A 59 -6.83 1.69 1.45
N ASP A 60 -6.28 0.50 1.19
CA ASP A 60 -5.87 0.09 -0.16
C ASP A 60 -7.08 0.13 -1.11
N VAL A 61 -8.19 -0.51 -0.71
CA VAL A 61 -9.44 -0.54 -1.49
C VAL A 61 -10.02 0.87 -1.67
N GLN A 62 -10.00 1.69 -0.62
CA GLN A 62 -10.51 3.06 -0.69
C GLN A 62 -9.69 3.94 -1.62
N ALA A 63 -8.36 3.88 -1.55
CA ALA A 63 -7.47 4.63 -2.44
C ALA A 63 -7.67 4.19 -3.89
N LEU A 64 -7.73 2.89 -4.16
CA LEU A 64 -7.98 2.36 -5.52
C LEU A 64 -9.32 2.81 -6.09
N ARG A 65 -10.40 2.74 -5.29
CA ARG A 65 -11.73 3.21 -5.73
C ARG A 65 -11.72 4.70 -6.08
N ARG A 66 -11.02 5.52 -5.28
CA ARG A 66 -10.87 6.96 -5.54
C ARG A 66 -9.99 7.21 -6.76
N PHE A 67 -8.91 6.47 -6.95
CA PHE A 67 -8.02 6.54 -8.11
C PHE A 67 -8.79 6.28 -9.41
N TYR A 68 -9.60 5.22 -9.44
CA TYR A 68 -10.36 4.81 -10.64
C TYR A 68 -11.77 5.42 -10.71
N ASN A 69 -12.15 6.33 -9.82
CA ASN A 69 -13.49 6.91 -9.73
C ASN A 69 -14.62 5.84 -9.71
N CYS A 70 -14.41 4.74 -8.99
CA CYS A 70 -15.40 3.68 -8.87
C CYS A 70 -16.64 4.18 -8.12
N THR A 71 -17.79 4.20 -8.79
CA THR A 71 -19.10 4.46 -8.15
C THR A 71 -19.69 3.15 -7.63
N ALA A 72 -20.48 3.21 -6.56
CA ALA A 72 -21.09 2.03 -5.92
C ALA A 72 -21.98 1.18 -6.86
N SER A 73 -22.35 1.73 -8.03
CA SER A 73 -23.18 1.06 -9.03
C SER A 73 -22.42 0.09 -9.94
N GLY A 74 -21.10 -0.02 -9.81
CA GLY A 74 -20.25 -0.90 -10.63
C GLY A 74 -20.02 -2.31 -10.07
N MET A 75 -20.90 -2.83 -9.21
CA MET A 75 -20.83 -4.24 -8.73
C MET A 75 -21.24 -5.28 -9.79
N THR A 76 -21.25 -4.93 -11.07
CA THR A 76 -20.96 -5.93 -12.10
C THR A 76 -19.45 -6.02 -12.19
N LEU A 77 -18.85 -7.02 -11.54
CA LEU A 77 -17.48 -7.40 -11.89
C LEU A 77 -17.44 -7.59 -13.40
N PRO A 78 -16.69 -6.78 -14.18
CA PRO A 78 -16.44 -7.15 -15.56
C PRO A 78 -15.70 -8.52 -15.51
N PRO A 79 -16.01 -9.45 -16.44
CA PRO A 79 -15.30 -10.71 -16.51
C PRO A 79 -13.80 -10.42 -16.61
N THR A 80 -13.01 -11.19 -15.88
CA THR A 80 -11.56 -11.06 -15.69
C THR A 80 -10.84 -10.69 -16.99
N THR A 81 -10.66 -9.40 -17.25
CA THR A 81 -9.83 -8.95 -18.36
C THR A 81 -8.40 -8.98 -17.87
N THR A 82 -7.63 -9.90 -18.45
CA THR A 82 -6.17 -9.96 -18.36
C THR A 82 -5.56 -8.57 -18.46
N PRO A 83 -4.56 -8.23 -17.63
CA PRO A 83 -3.91 -6.93 -17.70
C PRO A 83 -3.26 -6.73 -19.09
N PRO A 84 -3.28 -5.50 -19.63
CA PRO A 84 -2.63 -5.20 -20.91
C PRO A 84 -1.12 -5.44 -20.84
N PRO A 85 -0.48 -5.70 -22.00
CA PRO A 85 0.94 -6.04 -22.10
C PRO A 85 1.88 -4.93 -21.60
#